data_AF-A0A2D5H5U9-F1
#
_entry.id   AF-A0A2D5H5U9-F1
#
_cell.length_a   1.000
_cell.length_b   1.000
_cell.length_c   1.000
_cell.angle_alpha   90.00
_cell.angle_beta   90.00
_cell.angle_gamma   90.00
#
_symmetry.space_group_name_H-M   'P 1'
#
loop_
_entity.id
_entity.type
_entity.pdbx_description
1 polymer ?
#
loop_
_entity_poly.entity_id
_entity_poly.type
_entity_poly.pdbx_seq_one_letter_code
_entity_poly.pdbx_strand_id
1 'polypeptide(L)'
;MDAGIIDSIGGLGLFLLGMVILTSGLKDLAGGTIRRMIARFTKSIPSGIVTGVIVTAILQSSSATTVTAVGFAGAGLLTLTESLGIVFGANLGTTVTGWIVVLFGFKLKLGQIAFPLVLVGVLLNLFGKKHIALIGFTIAGFSLIFVGLDILQEGMSGLAEMVSPESFPQDSWLGRLLLLLIGVGIVLLTQSSSAGVVMALTALHSGAISLAQAGALVIGFGIGTTF
;
A
#
# COMPACT_ATOMS: atom_id res chain seq x y z
N MET A 1 -1.94 -28.70 5.83
CA MET A 1 -1.75 -27.24 5.96
C MET A 1 -2.98 -26.73 6.67
N ASP A 2 -2.82 -26.08 7.82
CA ASP A 2 -3.94 -25.55 8.60
C ASP A 2 -4.68 -24.49 7.78
N ALA A 3 -6.02 -24.48 7.88
CA ALA A 3 -6.88 -23.61 7.08
C ALA A 3 -6.45 -22.12 7.19
N GLY A 4 -6.08 -21.66 8.39
CA GLY A 4 -5.65 -20.27 8.62
C GLY A 4 -4.38 -19.86 7.85
N ILE A 5 -3.44 -20.78 7.59
CA ILE A 5 -2.25 -20.49 6.76
C ILE A 5 -2.67 -20.32 5.30
N ILE A 6 -3.54 -21.18 4.80
CA ILE A 6 -4.04 -21.13 3.43
C ILE A 6 -4.81 -19.83 3.21
N ASP A 7 -5.69 -19.47 4.15
CA ASP A 7 -6.48 -18.23 4.09
C ASP A 7 -5.58 -16.99 4.19
N SER A 8 -4.55 -17.01 5.04
CA SER A 8 -3.58 -15.90 5.12
C SER A 8 -2.84 -15.69 3.81
N ILE A 9 -2.35 -16.76 3.18
CA ILE A 9 -1.64 -16.69 1.90
C ILE A 9 -2.60 -16.27 0.77
N GLY A 10 -3.80 -16.83 0.74
CA GLY A 10 -4.83 -16.50 -0.25
C GLY A 10 -5.31 -15.06 -0.13
N GLY A 11 -5.59 -14.59 1.09
CA GLY A 11 -5.96 -13.23 1.41
C GLY A 11 -4.87 -12.23 1.02
N LEU A 12 -3.61 -12.51 1.37
CA LEU A 12 -2.47 -11.71 0.91
C LEU A 12 -2.37 -11.69 -0.62
N GLY A 13 -2.53 -12.83 -1.29
CA GLY A 13 -2.48 -12.92 -2.75
C GLY A 13 -3.57 -12.08 -3.42
N LEU A 14 -4.81 -12.15 -2.94
CA LEU A 14 -5.93 -11.33 -3.43
C LEU A 14 -5.71 -9.84 -3.14
N PHE A 15 -5.19 -9.51 -1.97
CA PHE A 15 -4.85 -8.14 -1.59
C PHE A 15 -3.78 -7.55 -2.52
N LEU A 16 -2.69 -8.28 -2.76
CA LEU A 16 -1.62 -7.91 -3.69
C LEU A 16 -2.16 -7.76 -5.12
N LEU A 17 -2.98 -8.70 -5.58
CA LEU A 17 -3.61 -8.63 -6.90
C LEU A 17 -4.51 -7.39 -7.03
N GLY A 18 -5.32 -7.11 -6.01
CA GLY A 18 -6.16 -5.92 -5.95
C GLY A 18 -5.34 -4.64 -6.04
N MET A 19 -4.21 -4.57 -5.33
CA MET A 19 -3.27 -3.43 -5.42
C MET A 19 -2.66 -3.28 -6.81
N VAL A 20 -2.25 -4.37 -7.47
CA VAL A 20 -1.70 -4.31 -8.84
C VAL A 20 -2.76 -3.79 -9.82
N ILE A 21 -3.98 -4.31 -9.75
CA ILE A 21 -5.11 -3.87 -10.60
C ILE A 21 -5.43 -2.41 -10.33
N LEU A 22 -5.56 -2.01 -9.06
CA LEU A 22 -5.85 -0.65 -8.66
C LEU A 22 -4.79 0.32 -9.17
N THR A 23 -3.51 -0.02 -8.96
CA THR A 23 -2.36 0.79 -9.38
C THR A 23 -2.35 1.00 -10.89
N SER A 24 -2.53 -0.07 -11.66
CA SER A 24 -2.60 -0.01 -13.13
C SER A 24 -3.79 0.83 -13.60
N GLY A 25 -4.99 0.60 -13.04
CA GLY A 25 -6.19 1.35 -13.39
C GLY A 25 -6.07 2.84 -13.08
N LEU A 26 -5.56 3.20 -11.90
CA LEU A 26 -5.32 4.59 -11.51
C LEU A 26 -4.26 5.25 -12.38
N LYS A 27 -3.17 4.54 -12.73
CA LYS A 27 -2.13 5.04 -13.62
C LYS A 27 -2.68 5.36 -15.01
N ASP A 28 -3.48 4.47 -15.57
CA ASP A 28 -4.10 4.66 -16.89
C ASP A 28 -5.15 5.78 -16.90
N LEU A 29 -5.93 5.91 -15.83
CA LEU A 29 -6.88 7.02 -15.64
C LEU A 29 -6.16 8.36 -15.45
N ALA A 30 -5.07 8.38 -14.69
CA ALA A 30 -4.36 9.59 -14.36
C ALA A 30 -3.54 10.11 -15.55
N GLY A 31 -3.01 9.23 -16.42
CA GLY A 31 -2.40 9.58 -17.70
C GLY A 31 -1.47 10.80 -17.65
N GLY A 32 -1.65 11.76 -18.58
CA GLY A 32 -0.87 13.00 -18.61
C GLY A 32 -1.15 14.00 -17.48
N THR A 33 -2.16 13.75 -16.64
CA THR A 33 -2.55 14.64 -15.54
C THR A 33 -1.49 14.66 -14.44
N ILE A 34 -0.80 13.54 -14.20
CA ILE A 34 0.29 13.45 -13.22
C ILE A 34 1.44 14.38 -13.62
N ARG A 35 1.85 14.33 -14.89
CA ARG A 35 2.88 15.22 -15.43
C ARG A 35 2.49 16.69 -15.30
N ARG A 36 1.21 17.02 -15.54
CA ARG A 36 0.69 18.38 -15.36
C ARG A 36 0.63 18.81 -13.89
N MET A 37 0.25 17.92 -12.97
CA MET A 37 0.22 18.22 -11.54
C MET A 37 1.61 18.55 -11.02
N ILE A 38 2.59 17.68 -11.31
CA ILE A 38 3.98 17.88 -10.92
C ILE A 38 4.55 19.18 -11.54
N ALA A 39 4.23 19.50 -12.79
CA ALA A 39 4.74 20.71 -13.43
C ALA A 39 4.08 22.01 -12.94
N ARG A 40 2.80 21.98 -12.52
CA ARG A 40 2.05 23.20 -12.16
C ARG A 40 2.05 23.51 -10.67
N PHE A 41 2.06 22.50 -9.80
CA PHE A 41 1.79 22.67 -8.37
C PHE A 41 3.04 22.54 -7.48
N THR A 42 4.24 22.60 -8.07
CA THR A 42 5.50 22.39 -7.33
C THR A 42 6.39 23.62 -7.33
N LYS A 43 5.83 24.80 -7.03
CA LYS A 43 6.57 26.08 -7.03
C LYS A 43 7.21 26.43 -5.67
N SER A 44 7.02 25.58 -4.66
CA SER A 44 7.52 25.77 -3.30
C SER A 44 7.57 24.44 -2.54
N ILE A 45 8.32 24.37 -1.43
CA ILE A 45 8.43 23.13 -0.62
C ILE A 45 7.06 22.63 -0.14
N PRO A 46 6.17 23.45 0.47
CA PRO A 46 4.88 22.95 0.94
C PRO A 46 3.98 22.45 -0.19
N SER A 47 3.98 23.15 -1.33
CA SER A 47 3.21 22.75 -2.51
C SER A 47 3.76 21.46 -3.14
N GLY A 48 5.09 21.28 -3.11
CA GLY A 48 5.75 20.04 -3.48
C GLY A 48 5.39 18.87 -2.57
N ILE A 49 5.33 19.07 -1.24
CA ILE A 49 4.90 18.05 -0.28
C ILE A 49 3.47 17.59 -0.59
N VAL A 50 2.53 18.52 -0.72
CA VAL A 50 1.13 18.18 -1.04
C VAL A 50 1.04 17.46 -2.39
N THR A 51 1.79 17.91 -3.40
CA THR A 51 1.84 17.27 -4.71
C THR A 51 2.37 15.84 -4.59
N GLY A 52 3.46 15.62 -3.85
CA GLY A 52 4.01 14.29 -3.60
C GLY A 52 3.04 13.37 -2.87
N VAL A 53 2.31 13.87 -1.87
CA VAL A 53 1.27 13.10 -1.16
C VAL A 53 0.19 12.66 -2.12
N ILE A 54 -0.37 13.57 -2.91
CA ILE A 54 -1.46 13.29 -3.83
C ILE A 54 -1.00 12.34 -4.94
N VAL A 55 0.15 12.62 -5.55
CA VAL A 55 0.67 11.79 -6.65
C VAL A 55 0.98 10.39 -6.16
N THR A 56 1.64 10.22 -5.01
CA THR A 56 1.89 8.89 -4.45
C THR A 56 0.60 8.20 -4.01
N ALA A 57 -0.37 8.91 -3.43
CA ALA A 57 -1.65 8.30 -3.07
C ALA A 57 -2.42 7.80 -4.31
N ILE A 58 -2.34 8.50 -5.43
CA ILE A 58 -2.96 8.07 -6.70
C ILE A 58 -2.16 6.93 -7.35
N LEU A 59 -0.83 7.06 -7.43
CA LEU A 59 0.02 6.07 -8.07
C LEU A 59 0.32 4.84 -7.21
N GLN A 60 0.04 4.91 -5.91
CA GLN A 60 0.39 3.88 -4.92
C GLN A 60 1.89 3.51 -4.91
N SER A 61 2.76 4.37 -5.45
CA SER A 61 4.20 4.11 -5.57
C SER A 61 5.01 5.36 -5.27
N SER A 62 5.58 5.43 -4.07
CA SER A 62 6.49 6.53 -3.69
C SER A 62 7.79 6.50 -4.49
N SER A 63 8.31 5.32 -4.83
CA SER A 63 9.51 5.17 -5.65
C SER A 63 9.31 5.77 -7.04
N ALA A 64 8.17 5.51 -7.69
CA ALA A 64 7.86 6.12 -8.99
C ALA A 64 7.73 7.65 -8.90
N THR A 65 7.09 8.17 -7.85
CA THR A 65 6.97 9.60 -7.60
C THR A 65 8.34 10.26 -7.39
N THR A 66 9.20 9.64 -6.57
CA THR A 66 10.56 10.10 -6.28
C THR A 66 11.45 10.09 -7.52
N VAL A 67 11.46 9.00 -8.28
CA VAL A 67 12.22 8.90 -9.55
C VAL A 67 11.77 9.96 -10.54
N THR A 68 10.47 10.23 -10.63
CA THR A 68 9.92 11.28 -11.49
C THR A 68 10.40 12.67 -11.05
N ALA A 69 10.36 12.97 -9.76
CA ALA A 69 10.82 14.25 -9.22
C ALA A 69 12.32 14.47 -9.48
N VAL A 70 13.15 13.47 -9.20
CA VAL A 70 14.60 13.52 -9.45
C VAL A 70 14.90 13.66 -10.94
N GLY A 71 14.18 12.93 -11.79
CA GLY A 71 14.31 13.05 -13.25
C GLY A 71 13.97 14.44 -13.77
N PHE A 72 12.95 15.09 -13.21
CA PHE A 72 12.63 16.48 -13.55
C PHE A 72 13.64 17.49 -13.01
N ALA A 73 14.24 17.24 -11.86
CA ALA A 73 15.38 18.03 -11.36
C ALA A 73 16.57 17.95 -12.33
N GLY A 74 16.93 16.73 -12.76
CA GLY A 74 18.02 16.50 -13.70
C GLY A 74 17.76 17.11 -15.09
N ALA A 75 16.50 17.18 -15.51
CA ALA A 75 16.08 17.83 -16.75
C ALA A 75 15.92 19.37 -16.63
N GLY A 76 16.16 19.95 -15.45
CA GLY A 76 16.00 21.39 -15.20
C GLY A 76 14.54 21.87 -15.18
N LEU A 77 13.57 20.97 -15.09
CA LEU A 77 12.14 21.29 -15.00
C LEU A 77 11.70 21.64 -13.58
N LEU A 78 12.46 21.19 -12.57
CA LEU A 78 12.30 21.51 -11.17
C LEU A 78 13.66 21.86 -10.58
N THR A 79 13.67 22.70 -9.54
CA THR A 79 14.85 22.86 -8.69
C THR A 79 15.03 21.65 -7.78
N LEU A 80 16.24 21.48 -7.24
CA LEU A 80 16.51 20.45 -6.23
C LEU A 80 15.58 20.61 -5.01
N THR A 81 15.38 21.85 -4.58
CA THR A 81 14.52 22.19 -3.43
C THR A 81 13.06 21.81 -3.65
N GLU A 82 12.50 22.08 -4.82
CA GLU A 82 11.12 21.68 -5.17
C GLU A 82 10.99 20.16 -5.25
N SER A 83 12.00 19.49 -5.80
CA SER A 83 12.05 18.04 -5.92
C SER A 83 12.11 17.36 -4.54
N LEU A 84 12.87 17.92 -3.59
CA LEU A 84 12.88 17.45 -2.19
C LEU A 84 11.49 17.54 -1.56
N GLY A 85 10.75 18.62 -1.81
CA GLY A 85 9.36 18.75 -1.37
C GLY A 85 8.50 17.58 -1.85
N ILE A 86 8.58 17.22 -3.14
CA ILE A 86 7.86 16.06 -3.70
C ILE A 86 8.29 14.77 -3.03
N VAL A 87 9.58 14.54 -2.82
CA VAL A 87 10.10 13.30 -2.22
C VAL A 87 9.60 13.13 -0.78
N PHE A 88 9.63 14.19 0.03
CA PHE A 88 9.03 14.15 1.38
C PHE A 88 7.53 13.88 1.33
N GLY A 89 6.82 14.54 0.40
CA GLY A 89 5.41 14.28 0.15
C GLY A 89 5.13 12.84 -0.25
N ALA A 90 5.98 12.25 -1.09
CA ALA A 90 5.82 10.88 -1.56
C ALA A 90 5.87 9.88 -0.40
N ASN A 91 6.81 10.05 0.53
CA ASN A 91 6.89 9.21 1.72
C ASN A 91 5.67 9.35 2.63
N LEU A 92 5.14 10.57 2.79
CA LEU A 92 3.89 10.80 3.51
C LEU A 92 2.70 10.14 2.78
N GLY A 93 2.67 10.21 1.46
CA GLY A 93 1.63 9.60 0.62
C GLY A 93 1.51 8.08 0.79
N THR A 94 2.63 7.36 0.95
CA THR A 94 2.63 5.90 1.19
C THR A 94 1.85 5.52 2.45
N THR A 95 1.78 6.40 3.45
CA THR A 95 1.02 6.12 4.69
C THR A 95 -0.50 6.07 4.47
N VAL A 96 -1.01 6.67 3.38
CA VAL A 96 -2.44 6.75 3.07
C VAL A 96 -3.05 5.36 2.95
N THR A 97 -2.31 4.37 2.41
CA THR A 97 -2.81 2.98 2.30
C THR A 97 -3.13 2.38 3.66
N GLY A 98 -2.27 2.60 4.66
CA GLY A 98 -2.50 2.15 6.04
C GLY A 98 -3.73 2.81 6.66
N TRP A 99 -3.91 4.12 6.45
CA TRP A 99 -5.12 4.83 6.89
C TRP A 99 -6.39 4.30 6.23
N ILE A 100 -6.33 4.00 4.92
CA ILE A 100 -7.46 3.41 4.21
C ILE A 100 -7.85 2.08 4.86
N VAL A 101 -6.88 1.20 5.13
CA VAL A 101 -7.13 -0.09 5.76
C VAL A 101 -7.71 0.04 7.17
N VAL A 102 -7.15 0.90 8.01
CA VAL A 102 -7.62 1.07 9.39
C VAL A 102 -9.03 1.68 9.44
N LEU A 103 -9.29 2.71 8.63
CA LEU A 103 -10.56 3.43 8.67
C LEU A 103 -11.68 2.69 7.91
N PHE A 104 -11.37 2.09 6.76
CA PHE A 104 -12.37 1.51 5.87
C PHE A 104 -12.38 -0.01 5.90
N GLY A 105 -11.23 -0.66 6.09
CA GLY A 105 -11.15 -2.11 6.23
C GLY A 105 -11.66 -2.58 7.58
N PHE A 106 -10.98 -2.19 8.66
CA PHE A 106 -11.27 -2.73 10.00
C PHE A 106 -12.54 -2.16 10.63
N LYS A 107 -12.83 -0.86 10.46
CA LYS A 107 -14.00 -0.24 11.11
C LYS A 107 -15.31 -0.40 10.36
N LEU A 108 -15.30 -0.36 9.02
CA LEU A 108 -16.52 -0.34 8.21
C LEU A 108 -16.94 -1.71 7.67
N LYS A 109 -16.18 -2.79 7.95
CA LYS A 109 -16.45 -4.17 7.48
C LYS A 109 -16.83 -4.20 6.00
N LEU A 110 -16.03 -3.53 5.17
CA LEU A 110 -16.37 -3.34 3.76
C LEU A 110 -16.39 -4.64 2.96
N GLY A 111 -15.91 -5.79 3.45
CA GLY A 111 -15.89 -7.02 2.65
C GLY A 111 -17.24 -7.42 2.06
N GLN A 112 -18.33 -7.28 2.81
CA GLN A 112 -19.66 -7.62 2.28
C GLN A 112 -20.09 -6.71 1.12
N ILE A 113 -19.71 -5.43 1.17
CA ILE A 113 -19.96 -4.47 0.09
C ILE A 113 -18.91 -4.61 -1.03
N ALA A 114 -17.72 -5.12 -0.71
CA ALA A 114 -16.64 -5.30 -1.65
C ALA A 114 -16.99 -6.35 -2.70
N PHE A 115 -17.62 -7.48 -2.35
CA PHE A 115 -18.04 -8.50 -3.33
C PHE A 115 -18.93 -7.96 -4.47
N PRO A 116 -20.07 -7.29 -4.21
CA PRO A 116 -20.87 -6.72 -5.29
C PRO A 116 -20.14 -5.61 -6.04
N LEU A 117 -19.26 -4.83 -5.38
CA LEU A 117 -18.46 -3.83 -6.06
C LEU A 117 -17.38 -4.44 -6.98
N VAL A 118 -16.78 -5.59 -6.62
CA VAL A 118 -15.90 -6.35 -7.52
C VAL A 118 -16.68 -6.73 -8.77
N LEU A 119 -17.88 -7.30 -8.62
CA LEU A 119 -18.71 -7.67 -9.76
C LEU A 119 -19.05 -6.45 -10.64
N VAL A 120 -19.50 -5.35 -10.03
CA VAL A 120 -19.80 -4.10 -10.75
C VAL A 120 -18.57 -3.58 -11.48
N GLY A 121 -17.41 -3.54 -10.82
CA GLY A 121 -16.14 -3.10 -11.40
C GLY A 121 -15.75 -3.95 -12.61
N VAL A 122 -15.85 -5.28 -12.48
CA VAL A 122 -15.58 -6.22 -13.58
C VAL A 122 -16.58 -6.03 -14.73
N LEU A 123 -17.87 -5.91 -14.46
CA LEU A 123 -18.89 -5.68 -15.49
C LEU A 123 -18.66 -4.36 -16.23
N LEU A 124 -18.34 -3.29 -15.50
CA LEU A 124 -17.97 -2.00 -16.09
C LEU A 124 -16.69 -2.11 -16.93
N ASN A 125 -15.72 -2.92 -16.50
CA ASN A 125 -14.50 -3.18 -17.28
C ASN A 125 -14.79 -3.93 -18.58
N LEU A 126 -15.63 -4.96 -18.54
CA LEU A 126 -15.95 -5.82 -19.68
C LEU A 126 -16.86 -5.14 -20.71
N PHE A 127 -17.87 -4.40 -20.26
CA PHE A 127 -18.89 -3.81 -21.13
C PHE A 127 -18.73 -2.30 -21.34
N GLY A 128 -17.97 -1.63 -20.48
CA GLY A 128 -17.69 -0.20 -20.59
C GLY A 128 -16.76 0.12 -21.76
N LYS A 129 -16.79 1.38 -22.21
CA LYS A 129 -15.90 1.87 -23.26
C LYS A 129 -14.84 2.81 -22.68
N LYS A 130 -13.59 2.65 -23.12
CA LYS A 130 -12.45 3.54 -22.80
C LYS A 130 -12.39 3.89 -21.30
N HIS A 131 -12.76 5.12 -20.94
CA HIS A 131 -12.73 5.62 -19.57
C HIS A 131 -13.62 4.83 -18.60
N ILE A 132 -14.80 4.38 -19.02
CA ILE A 132 -15.70 3.60 -18.14
C ILE A 132 -15.07 2.25 -17.80
N ALA A 133 -14.41 1.62 -18.77
CA ALA A 133 -13.73 0.34 -18.55
C ALA A 133 -12.56 0.48 -17.57
N LEU A 134 -11.82 1.58 -17.65
CA LEU A 134 -10.73 1.89 -16.70
C LEU A 134 -11.25 2.20 -15.30
N ILE A 135 -12.34 2.96 -15.17
CA ILE A 135 -13.02 3.20 -13.88
C ILE A 135 -13.48 1.86 -13.28
N GLY A 136 -14.09 0.99 -14.09
CA GLY A 136 -14.47 -0.36 -13.67
C GLY A 136 -13.29 -1.17 -13.15
N PHE A 137 -12.16 -1.13 -13.86
CA PHE A 137 -10.93 -1.81 -13.45
C PHE A 137 -10.38 -1.29 -12.12
N THR A 138 -10.35 0.03 -11.94
CA THR A 138 -9.97 0.68 -10.68
C THR A 138 -10.90 0.28 -9.54
N ILE A 139 -12.22 0.26 -9.75
CA ILE A 139 -13.20 -0.16 -8.75
C ILE A 139 -12.97 -1.63 -8.39
N ALA A 140 -12.82 -2.52 -9.38
CA ALA A 140 -12.57 -3.93 -9.14
C ALA A 140 -11.29 -4.15 -8.31
N GLY A 141 -10.19 -3.47 -8.64
CA GLY A 141 -8.96 -3.53 -7.88
C GLY A 141 -9.12 -3.03 -6.45
N PHE A 142 -9.73 -1.85 -6.27
CA PHE A 142 -10.02 -1.29 -4.95
C PHE A 142 -10.85 -2.25 -4.10
N SER A 143 -11.92 -2.81 -4.65
CA SER A 143 -12.76 -3.76 -3.92
C SER A 143 -12.06 -5.08 -3.62
N LEU A 144 -11.22 -5.58 -4.54
CA LEU A 144 -10.44 -6.80 -4.34
C LEU A 144 -9.42 -6.66 -3.20
N ILE A 145 -8.86 -5.46 -2.99
CA ILE A 145 -8.03 -5.16 -1.82
C ILE A 145 -8.79 -5.45 -0.52
N PHE A 146 -10.04 -5.00 -0.39
CA PHE A 146 -10.84 -5.23 0.82
C PHE A 146 -11.26 -6.70 0.97
N VAL A 147 -11.60 -7.38 -0.13
CA VAL A 147 -11.88 -8.83 -0.08
C VAL A 147 -10.66 -9.60 0.41
N GLY A 148 -9.48 -9.32 -0.16
CA GLY A 148 -8.22 -9.93 0.28
C GLY A 148 -7.88 -9.60 1.72
N LEU A 149 -8.15 -8.36 2.16
CA LEU A 149 -7.93 -7.92 3.53
C LEU A 149 -8.83 -8.65 4.54
N ASP A 150 -10.11 -8.89 4.21
CA ASP A 150 -11.02 -9.60 5.11
C ASP A 150 -10.61 -11.07 5.26
N ILE A 151 -10.25 -11.74 4.15
CA ILE A 151 -9.72 -13.11 4.19
C ILE A 151 -8.38 -13.17 4.94
N LEU A 152 -7.51 -12.18 4.73
CA LEU A 152 -6.23 -12.08 5.44
C LEU A 152 -6.44 -11.91 6.95
N GLN A 153 -7.41 -11.11 7.38
CA GLN A 153 -7.76 -10.95 8.79
C GLN A 153 -8.25 -12.28 9.40
N GLU A 154 -9.14 -12.98 8.70
CA GLU A 154 -9.66 -14.28 9.13
C GLU A 154 -8.54 -15.31 9.27
N GLY A 155 -7.70 -15.45 8.24
CA GLY A 155 -6.53 -16.33 8.27
C GLY A 155 -5.55 -15.98 9.40
N MET A 156 -5.27 -14.69 9.61
CA MET A 156 -4.36 -14.23 10.66
C MET A 156 -4.94 -14.40 12.07
N SER A 157 -6.27 -14.36 12.22
CA SER A 157 -6.93 -14.65 13.50
C SER A 157 -6.80 -16.13 13.88
N GLY A 158 -6.98 -17.04 12.92
CA GLY A 158 -6.72 -18.47 13.12
C GLY A 158 -5.24 -18.76 13.37
N LEU A 159 -4.34 -18.00 12.74
CA LEU A 159 -2.90 -18.11 12.98
C LEU A 159 -2.50 -17.59 14.38
N ALA A 160 -3.16 -16.55 14.88
CA ALA A 160 -2.87 -15.96 16.20
C ALA A 160 -3.17 -16.91 17.36
N GLU A 161 -4.01 -17.93 17.16
CA GLU A 161 -4.22 -19.00 18.15
C GLU A 161 -2.99 -19.94 18.26
N MET A 162 -2.17 -20.02 17.20
CA MET A 162 -0.98 -20.89 17.14
C MET A 162 0.34 -20.12 17.28
N VAL A 163 0.32 -18.83 16.91
CA VAL A 163 1.49 -17.94 16.82
C VAL A 163 1.20 -16.68 17.64
N SER A 164 1.67 -16.67 18.89
CA SER A 164 1.54 -15.52 19.80
C SER A 164 2.71 -14.53 19.63
N PRO A 165 2.59 -13.28 20.12
CA PRO A 165 3.70 -12.32 20.14
C PRO A 165 5.00 -12.82 20.80
N GLU A 166 4.92 -13.87 21.62
CA GLU A 166 6.05 -14.52 22.30
C GLU A 166 6.87 -15.43 21.36
N SER A 167 6.23 -15.94 20.29
CA SER A 167 6.89 -16.71 19.24
C SER A 167 7.67 -15.81 18.25
N PHE A 168 7.33 -14.52 18.22
CA PHE A 168 8.10 -13.51 17.51
C PHE A 168 9.27 -13.00 18.35
N PRO A 169 10.33 -12.47 17.72
CA PRO A 169 11.45 -11.87 18.45
C PRO A 169 10.93 -10.87 19.50
N GLN A 170 11.36 -11.08 20.75
CA GLN A 170 10.92 -10.24 21.89
C GLN A 170 11.35 -8.79 21.70
N ASP A 171 10.71 -7.87 22.44
CA ASP A 171 10.97 -6.43 22.41
C ASP A 171 12.32 -6.03 23.05
N SER A 172 13.39 -6.72 22.66
CA SER A 172 14.79 -6.42 22.98
C SER A 172 15.45 -5.73 21.78
N TRP A 173 16.60 -5.09 21.99
CA TRP A 173 17.37 -4.46 20.90
C TRP A 173 17.68 -5.43 19.74
N LEU A 174 18.08 -6.67 20.06
CA LEU A 174 18.33 -7.70 19.05
C LEU A 174 17.05 -8.16 18.36
N GLY A 175 15.96 -8.32 19.12
CA GLY A 175 14.67 -8.72 18.53
C GLY A 175 14.11 -7.65 17.58
N ARG A 176 14.21 -6.37 17.93
CA ARG A 176 13.86 -5.25 17.04
C ARG A 176 14.70 -5.24 15.77
N LEU A 177 16.01 -5.49 15.87
CA LEU A 177 16.89 -5.58 14.70
C LEU A 177 16.50 -6.75 13.78
N LEU A 178 16.19 -7.92 14.34
CA LEU A 178 15.72 -9.06 13.57
C LEU A 178 14.38 -8.77 12.88
N LEU A 179 13.43 -8.16 13.58
CA LEU A 179 12.14 -7.76 13.01
C LEU A 179 12.30 -6.73 11.89
N LEU A 180 13.23 -5.78 12.04
CA LEU A 180 13.57 -4.86 10.97
C LEU A 180 14.09 -5.60 9.73
N LEU A 181 15.00 -6.56 9.90
CA LEU A 181 15.52 -7.37 8.78
C LEU A 181 14.43 -8.24 8.14
N ILE A 182 13.52 -8.80 8.94
CA ILE A 182 12.32 -9.50 8.44
C ILE A 182 11.48 -8.54 7.61
N GLY A 183 11.26 -7.31 8.09
CA GLY A 183 10.54 -6.27 7.35
C GLY A 183 11.18 -5.97 6.00
N VAL A 184 12.51 -5.82 5.96
CA VAL A 184 13.27 -5.66 4.71
C VAL A 184 13.00 -6.85 3.78
N GLY A 185 13.12 -8.08 4.29
CA GLY A 185 12.86 -9.30 3.51
C GLY A 185 11.44 -9.36 2.94
N ILE A 186 10.43 -9.01 3.73
CA ILE A 186 9.03 -8.94 3.27
C ILE A 186 8.88 -7.95 2.11
N VAL A 187 9.49 -6.75 2.21
CA VAL A 187 9.39 -5.77 1.12
C VAL A 187 10.16 -6.20 -0.12
N LEU A 188 11.32 -6.84 0.02
CA LEU A 188 12.04 -7.39 -1.13
C LEU A 188 11.23 -8.46 -1.87
N LEU A 189 10.48 -9.28 -1.14
CA LEU A 189 9.62 -10.32 -1.72
C LEU A 189 8.34 -9.74 -2.33
N THR A 190 7.68 -8.83 -1.63
CA THR A 190 6.39 -8.25 -2.06
C THR A 190 6.56 -7.07 -3.00
N GLN A 191 7.77 -6.51 -3.09
CA GLN A 191 8.11 -5.30 -3.84
C GLN A 191 7.20 -4.10 -3.47
N SER A 192 6.63 -4.10 -2.27
CA SER A 192 5.65 -3.10 -1.83
C SER A 192 5.69 -2.87 -0.31
N SER A 193 6.15 -1.70 0.12
CA SER A 193 6.09 -1.31 1.54
C SER A 193 4.67 -1.06 2.03
N SER A 194 3.76 -0.55 1.19
CA SER A 194 2.35 -0.44 1.55
C SER A 194 1.73 -1.82 1.85
N ALA A 195 2.11 -2.86 1.10
CA ALA A 195 1.69 -4.23 1.38
C ALA A 195 2.20 -4.70 2.75
N GLY A 196 3.49 -4.46 3.02
CA GLY A 196 4.10 -4.77 4.32
C GLY A 196 3.38 -4.07 5.47
N VAL A 197 3.09 -2.77 5.34
CA VAL A 197 2.36 -1.99 6.37
C VAL A 197 0.99 -2.60 6.64
N VAL A 198 0.24 -2.99 5.61
CA VAL A 198 -1.08 -3.61 5.79
C VAL A 198 -0.97 -4.98 6.44
N MET A 199 0.03 -5.79 6.09
CA MET A 199 0.30 -7.06 6.75
C MET A 199 0.60 -6.86 8.25
N ALA A 200 1.47 -5.90 8.60
CA ALA A 200 1.79 -5.59 9.99
C ALA A 200 0.58 -5.04 10.76
N LEU A 201 -0.22 -4.17 10.14
CA LEU A 201 -1.46 -3.66 10.74
C LEU A 201 -2.49 -4.77 10.97
N THR A 202 -2.60 -5.71 10.03
CA THR A 202 -3.52 -6.85 10.15
C THR A 202 -3.07 -7.82 11.25
N ALA A 203 -1.77 -8.14 11.31
CA ALA A 203 -1.19 -8.96 12.37
C ALA A 203 -1.28 -8.29 13.75
N LEU A 204 -1.14 -6.96 13.81
CA LEU A 204 -1.37 -6.19 15.03
C LEU A 204 -2.86 -6.21 15.43
N HIS A 205 -3.77 -6.07 14.46
CA HIS A 205 -5.21 -6.08 14.69
C HIS A 205 -5.70 -7.44 15.19
N SER A 206 -5.16 -8.55 14.67
CA SER A 206 -5.48 -9.91 15.11
C SER A 206 -4.79 -10.31 16.42
N GLY A 207 -3.88 -9.48 16.96
CA GLY A 207 -3.13 -9.78 18.18
C GLY A 207 -1.92 -10.71 17.97
N ALA A 208 -1.57 -11.05 16.73
CA ALA A 208 -0.42 -11.91 16.42
C ALA A 208 0.93 -11.23 16.74
N ILE A 209 1.00 -9.90 16.64
CA ILE A 209 2.18 -9.11 17.01
C ILE A 209 1.81 -7.91 17.87
N SER A 210 2.76 -7.45 18.69
CA SER A 210 2.62 -6.23 19.50
C SER A 210 2.89 -4.96 18.69
N LEU A 211 2.49 -3.80 19.21
CA LEU A 211 2.73 -2.50 18.59
C LEU A 211 4.23 -2.21 18.38
N ALA A 212 5.07 -2.61 19.33
CA ALA A 212 6.52 -2.43 19.21
C ALA A 212 7.10 -3.28 18.07
N GLN A 213 6.63 -4.52 17.93
CA GLN A 213 7.04 -5.42 16.86
C GLN A 213 6.55 -4.92 15.48
N ALA A 214 5.30 -4.46 15.40
CA ALA A 214 4.76 -3.80 14.21
C ALA A 214 5.58 -2.56 13.83
N GLY A 215 5.97 -1.73 14.80
CA GLY A 215 6.84 -0.58 14.59
C GLY A 215 8.20 -0.94 14.00
N ALA A 216 8.86 -1.99 14.53
CA ALA A 216 10.13 -2.48 14.01
C ALA A 216 10.01 -2.98 12.56
N LEU A 217 8.94 -3.72 12.25
CA LEU A 217 8.63 -4.17 10.89
C LEU A 217 8.42 -2.99 9.93
N VAL A 218 7.66 -1.96 10.35
CA VAL A 218 7.40 -0.76 9.53
C VAL A 218 8.69 0.00 9.20
N ILE A 219 9.62 0.09 10.15
CA ILE A 219 10.95 0.65 9.89
C ILE A 219 11.69 -0.19 8.83
N GLY A 220 11.66 -1.52 8.98
CA GLY A 220 12.20 -2.46 8.00
C GLY A 220 11.60 -2.30 6.60
N PHE A 221 10.28 -2.07 6.50
CA PHE A 221 9.61 -1.85 5.22
C PHE A 221 10.11 -0.59 4.51
N GLY A 222 10.34 0.49 5.26
CA GLY A 222 10.91 1.72 4.74
C GLY A 222 12.31 1.50 4.16
N ILE A 223 13.15 0.76 4.88
CA ILE A 223 14.51 0.42 4.40
C ILE A 223 14.44 -0.47 3.16
N GLY A 224 13.58 -1.50 3.17
CA GLY A 224 13.43 -2.43 2.05
C GLY A 224 13.01 -1.77 0.74
N THR A 225 12.30 -0.65 0.78
CA THR A 225 11.88 0.11 -0.41
C THR A 225 13.06 0.80 -1.13
N THR A 226 14.23 0.88 -0.47
CA THR A 226 15.43 1.52 -1.03
C THR A 226 16.17 0.61 -2.02
N PHE A 227 15.93 -0.70 -1.96
CA PHE A 227 16.56 -1.71 -2.81
C PHE A 227 15.63 -2.12 -3.95
#